data_AF-A0A7S0ZNE2-F1
#
_entry.id   AF-A0A7S0ZNE2-F1
#
_cell.length_a   1.000
_cell.length_b   1.000
_cell.length_c   1.000
_cell.angle_alpha   90.00
_cell.angle_beta   90.00
_cell.angle_gamma   90.00
#
_symmetry.space_group_name_H-M   'P 1'
#
loop_
_entity.id
_entity.type
_entity.pdbx_description
1 polymer ?
#
loop_
_entity_poly.entity_id
_entity_poly.type
_entity_poly.pdbx_seq_one_letter_code
_entity_poly.pdbx_strand_id
1 'polypeptide(L)'
;MFTFSVAALCTFAHAANNFLDSDVVPSPWIAMQNSLDSGFVDIDDSVASIARVIVPLWYTMPHDASGRVDLQSLRYLADRYFNQAFNMRLRGFDAHTVVQSSWDTTALDARVPGFTDTALNGGRFSMENAATYIAVLQQIILDEGNTVVDQLMNRWRKTDSSFSAPKFESFLDSWVLHWIGGESYDGTCFRTQGSQNHLCFEIPHEDELQALARAQVDAYEFSKRGELRPWSRMTRTYTVSDAHVLTRSIAKHFASFYETDCREMRNTLIEMDFMNTGRIPLTKFYNSHGYFGETEEYLRDLGVLDYATSAREAHVIIPNYIQAASNCIVSTSQYHICCPNYCEGILQEVEHSIGTSEATAEEILSVVGNMTESSSLDEERNPVDGALSLR
;
A
#
# COMPACT_ATOMS: atom_id res chain seq x y z
N MET A 1 8.86 28.79 -51.68
CA MET A 1 7.91 29.92 -51.81
C MET A 1 6.75 29.57 -50.87
N PHE A 2 6.73 30.17 -49.66
CA PHE A 2 5.69 30.17 -48.59
C PHE A 2 5.14 28.81 -48.08
N THR A 3 4.92 28.47 -46.80
CA THR A 3 5.09 29.08 -45.45
C THR A 3 4.83 27.96 -44.40
N PHE A 4 5.37 28.11 -43.20
CA PHE A 4 5.33 27.17 -42.05
C PHE A 4 3.93 26.80 -41.52
N SER A 5 3.78 25.60 -40.95
CA SER A 5 2.95 25.37 -39.77
C SER A 5 3.61 24.37 -38.82
N VAL A 6 3.73 24.81 -37.57
CA VAL A 6 4.30 24.14 -36.41
C VAL A 6 3.20 23.31 -35.77
N ALA A 7 3.22 21.99 -35.90
CA ALA A 7 2.41 21.05 -35.11
C ALA A 7 2.88 19.61 -35.38
N ALA A 8 4.03 19.26 -34.83
CA ALA A 8 4.53 17.89 -34.82
C ALA A 8 5.38 17.70 -33.58
N LEU A 9 4.72 17.63 -32.41
CA LEU A 9 5.27 17.26 -31.10
C LEU A 9 4.08 17.24 -30.13
N CYS A 10 3.34 16.13 -30.10
CA CYS A 10 2.41 15.69 -29.04
C CYS A 10 1.65 14.48 -29.57
N THR A 11 2.32 13.34 -29.62
CA THR A 11 1.68 12.03 -29.65
C THR A 11 2.10 11.33 -28.37
N PHE A 12 1.20 10.54 -27.77
CA PHE A 12 1.26 9.92 -26.43
C PHE A 12 0.71 10.76 -25.26
N ALA A 13 -0.62 10.94 -25.21
CA ALA A 13 -1.32 11.49 -24.03
C ALA A 13 -2.74 10.91 -23.85
N HIS A 14 -2.98 9.63 -24.16
CA HIS A 14 -4.33 9.01 -24.06
C HIS A 14 -4.46 7.88 -23.02
N ALA A 15 -3.41 7.58 -22.26
CA ALA A 15 -3.44 6.59 -21.18
C ALA A 15 -3.69 7.19 -19.77
N ALA A 16 -3.93 8.50 -19.66
CA ALA A 16 -4.02 9.21 -18.37
C ALA A 16 -5.43 9.69 -17.98
N ASN A 17 -6.40 9.65 -18.91
CA ASN A 17 -7.74 10.21 -18.71
C ASN A 17 -8.67 9.36 -17.84
N ASN A 18 -8.41 8.07 -17.67
CA ASN A 18 -9.34 7.14 -17.02
C ASN A 18 -9.06 6.95 -15.51
N PHE A 19 -8.21 7.81 -14.94
CA PHE A 19 -7.80 7.81 -13.53
C PHE A 19 -8.75 8.63 -12.62
N LEU A 20 -9.66 9.44 -13.20
CA LEU A 20 -10.11 10.67 -12.55
C LEU A 20 -11.51 10.68 -11.90
N ASP A 21 -12.37 9.67 -12.09
CA ASP A 21 -13.75 9.69 -11.55
C ASP A 21 -14.08 8.43 -10.73
N SER A 22 -13.76 8.44 -9.43
CA SER A 22 -14.27 7.43 -8.48
C SER A 22 -14.68 8.07 -7.16
N ASP A 23 -15.93 8.53 -7.12
CA ASP A 23 -16.60 9.05 -5.93
C ASP A 23 -17.46 7.98 -5.26
N VAL A 24 -16.98 7.44 -4.13
CA VAL A 24 -17.85 6.94 -3.08
C VAL A 24 -17.26 7.40 -1.74
N VAL A 25 -17.97 8.30 -1.06
CA VAL A 25 -17.64 8.79 0.28
C VAL A 25 -18.12 7.76 1.30
N PRO A 26 -17.25 7.11 2.10
CA PRO A 26 -17.70 6.30 3.21
C PRO A 26 -17.68 7.16 4.49
N SER A 27 -18.86 7.40 5.06
CA SER A 27 -18.98 7.94 6.43
C SER A 27 -18.25 7.03 7.45
N PRO A 28 -17.98 7.49 8.69
CA PRO A 28 -17.44 6.65 9.76
C PRO A 28 -18.27 5.37 10.00
N TRP A 29 -19.57 5.41 9.69
CA TRP A 29 -20.44 4.24 9.71
C TRP A 29 -20.12 3.24 8.60
N ILE A 30 -19.69 3.69 7.41
CA ILE A 30 -19.25 2.81 6.31
C ILE A 30 -17.82 2.31 6.53
N ALA A 31 -16.93 3.01 7.25
CA ALA A 31 -15.67 2.41 7.70
C ALA A 31 -15.91 1.28 8.71
N MET A 32 -16.89 1.47 9.62
CA MET A 32 -17.33 0.43 10.55
C MET A 32 -18.12 -0.67 9.84
N GLN A 33 -18.97 -0.32 8.86
CA GLN A 33 -19.72 -1.26 8.04
C GLN A 33 -18.76 -2.02 7.14
N ASN A 34 -17.77 -1.42 6.47
CA ASN A 34 -16.74 -2.13 5.70
C ASN A 34 -15.91 -3.02 6.63
N SER A 35 -15.62 -2.62 7.87
CA SER A 35 -15.03 -3.52 8.88
C SER A 35 -15.97 -4.67 9.34
N LEU A 36 -17.25 -4.64 8.98
CA LEU A 36 -18.28 -5.63 9.35
C LEU A 36 -18.92 -6.37 8.13
N ASP A 37 -18.90 -5.78 6.93
CA ASP A 37 -19.52 -6.16 5.63
C ASP A 37 -18.47 -6.45 4.54
N SER A 38 -17.23 -5.96 4.65
CA SER A 38 -16.13 -6.85 4.23
C SER A 38 -16.24 -7.95 5.25
N GLY A 39 -16.77 -9.09 4.82
CA GLY A 39 -17.13 -10.14 5.74
C GLY A 39 -15.97 -10.43 6.68
N PHE A 40 -16.25 -11.26 7.66
CA PHE A 40 -15.25 -12.07 8.32
C PHE A 40 -14.52 -13.01 7.30
N VAL A 41 -14.12 -12.52 6.12
CA VAL A 41 -12.90 -12.92 5.45
C VAL A 41 -11.79 -12.42 6.37
N ASP A 42 -11.60 -13.16 7.46
CA ASP A 42 -10.25 -13.59 7.79
C ASP A 42 -9.58 -13.81 6.43
N ILE A 43 -8.66 -12.92 6.01
CA ILE A 43 -7.72 -13.29 4.97
C ILE A 43 -7.09 -14.52 5.58
N ASP A 44 -7.59 -15.69 5.18
CA ASP A 44 -7.24 -16.95 5.79
C ASP A 44 -5.74 -17.02 5.58
N ASP A 45 -4.92 -16.74 6.61
CA ASP A 45 -3.46 -16.63 6.46
C ASP A 45 -2.86 -17.99 6.03
N SER A 46 -3.69 -19.01 5.77
CA SER A 46 -3.29 -20.23 5.08
C SER A 46 -2.66 -19.95 3.73
N VAL A 47 -1.63 -20.75 3.46
CA VAL A 47 -0.97 -20.85 2.16
C VAL A 47 -1.97 -21.09 1.03
N ALA A 48 -3.10 -21.76 1.31
CA ALA A 48 -4.13 -22.05 0.31
C ALA A 48 -4.92 -20.79 -0.12
N SER A 49 -5.18 -19.86 0.79
CA SER A 49 -5.86 -18.61 0.42
C SER A 49 -4.91 -17.70 -0.37
N ILE A 50 -3.66 -17.59 0.08
CA ILE A 50 -2.60 -16.83 -0.59
C ILE A 50 -2.41 -17.36 -2.01
N ALA A 51 -2.36 -18.68 -2.17
CA ALA A 51 -2.26 -19.32 -3.47
C ALA A 51 -3.39 -18.88 -4.42
N ARG A 52 -4.63 -18.73 -3.95
CA ARG A 52 -5.74 -18.27 -4.79
C ARG A 52 -5.57 -16.82 -5.26
N VAL A 53 -5.03 -15.95 -4.41
CA VAL A 53 -4.78 -14.54 -4.75
C VAL A 53 -3.67 -14.41 -5.78
N ILE A 54 -2.61 -15.21 -5.66
CA ILE A 54 -1.44 -15.11 -6.57
C ILE A 54 -1.63 -15.83 -7.91
N VAL A 55 -2.63 -16.71 -8.04
CA VAL A 55 -2.85 -17.53 -9.25
C VAL A 55 -2.95 -16.69 -10.54
N PRO A 56 -3.74 -15.61 -10.62
CA PRO A 56 -3.85 -14.81 -11.83
C PRO A 56 -2.50 -14.23 -12.27
N LEU A 57 -1.75 -13.65 -11.32
CA LEU A 57 -0.43 -13.09 -11.58
C LEU A 57 0.61 -14.17 -11.86
N TRP A 58 0.48 -15.36 -11.26
CA TRP A 58 1.41 -16.46 -11.49
C TRP A 58 1.53 -16.78 -12.97
N TYR A 59 0.41 -17.00 -13.66
CA TYR A 59 0.41 -17.44 -15.05
C TYR A 59 0.91 -16.40 -16.06
N THR A 60 0.98 -15.13 -15.67
CA THR A 60 1.50 -14.04 -16.51
C THR A 60 2.97 -13.75 -16.25
N MET A 61 3.62 -14.45 -15.30
CA MET A 61 5.05 -14.29 -15.04
C MET A 61 5.93 -15.16 -15.95
N PRO A 62 7.21 -14.78 -16.16
CA PRO A 62 8.19 -15.62 -16.81
C PRO A 62 8.44 -16.92 -16.03
N HIS A 63 8.28 -18.06 -16.70
CA HIS A 63 8.59 -19.38 -16.14
C HIS A 63 9.68 -20.10 -16.92
N ASP A 64 10.40 -20.99 -16.24
CA ASP A 64 11.23 -21.99 -16.89
C ASP A 64 10.39 -23.14 -17.50
N ALA A 65 11.05 -24.06 -18.20
CA ALA A 65 10.42 -25.21 -18.82
C ALA A 65 9.69 -26.16 -17.84
N SER A 66 9.94 -26.02 -16.53
CA SER A 66 9.27 -26.79 -15.46
C SER A 66 8.13 -26.00 -14.80
N GLY A 67 7.76 -24.82 -15.32
CA GLY A 67 6.74 -23.96 -14.75
C GLY A 67 7.17 -23.28 -13.44
N ARG A 68 8.49 -23.07 -13.24
CA ARG A 68 9.03 -22.41 -12.05
C ARG A 68 9.56 -21.02 -12.35
N VAL A 69 9.41 -20.12 -11.40
CA VAL A 69 9.90 -18.73 -11.49
C VAL A 69 11.27 -18.58 -10.84
N ASP A 70 12.03 -17.55 -11.19
CA ASP A 70 13.26 -17.19 -10.48
C ASP A 70 12.99 -16.33 -9.23
N LEU A 71 14.07 -15.94 -8.52
CA LEU A 71 13.96 -15.14 -7.30
C LEU A 71 13.43 -13.72 -7.57
N GLN A 72 13.72 -13.14 -8.72
CA GLN A 72 13.28 -11.79 -9.05
C GLN A 72 11.76 -11.79 -9.27
N SER A 73 11.25 -12.74 -10.05
CA SER A 73 9.81 -12.95 -10.24
C SER A 73 9.11 -13.31 -8.93
N LEU A 74 9.73 -14.12 -8.07
CA LEU A 74 9.17 -14.42 -6.74
C LEU A 74 9.04 -13.16 -5.87
N ARG A 75 10.06 -12.30 -5.84
CA ARG A 75 10.02 -11.03 -5.10
C ARG A 75 8.96 -10.08 -5.68
N TYR A 76 8.90 -9.99 -7.00
CA TYR A 76 7.88 -9.20 -7.68
C TYR A 76 6.46 -9.66 -7.33
N LEU A 77 6.21 -10.98 -7.35
CA LEU A 77 4.92 -11.57 -6.96
C LEU A 77 4.56 -11.22 -5.51
N ALA A 78 5.53 -11.35 -4.60
CA ALA A 78 5.32 -11.01 -3.19
C ALA A 78 5.02 -9.51 -3.03
N ASP A 79 5.80 -8.63 -3.65
CA ASP A 79 5.55 -7.19 -3.58
C ASP A 79 4.17 -6.81 -4.12
N ARG A 80 3.76 -7.35 -5.28
CA ARG A 80 2.41 -7.17 -5.85
C ARG A 80 1.33 -7.67 -4.88
N TYR A 81 1.52 -8.84 -4.26
CA TYR A 81 0.57 -9.36 -3.26
C TYR A 81 0.42 -8.42 -2.06
N PHE A 82 1.52 -7.95 -1.46
CA PHE A 82 1.46 -7.05 -0.30
C PHE A 82 0.92 -5.67 -0.66
N ASN A 83 1.19 -5.19 -1.88
CA ASN A 83 0.62 -3.95 -2.36
C ASN A 83 -0.91 -4.07 -2.52
N GLN A 84 -1.39 -5.13 -3.17
CA GLN A 84 -2.83 -5.38 -3.38
C GLN A 84 -3.59 -5.63 -2.07
N ALA A 85 -3.04 -6.48 -1.20
CA ALA A 85 -3.77 -6.94 -0.02
C ALA A 85 -3.64 -5.98 1.17
N PHE A 86 -2.55 -5.22 1.26
CA PHE A 86 -2.20 -4.43 2.46
C PHE A 86 -1.66 -3.03 2.17
N ASN A 87 -1.68 -2.52 0.92
CA ASN A 87 -1.00 -1.27 0.52
C ASN A 87 0.44 -1.17 1.07
N MET A 88 1.11 -2.32 1.16
CA MET A 88 2.46 -2.45 1.70
C MET A 88 3.46 -2.60 0.57
N ARG A 89 4.60 -1.93 0.70
CA ARG A 89 5.79 -2.16 -0.14
C ARG A 89 6.89 -2.80 0.67
N LEU A 90 7.46 -3.87 0.14
CA LEU A 90 8.52 -4.59 0.82
C LEU A 90 9.88 -4.00 0.46
N ARG A 91 10.67 -3.61 1.46
CA ARG A 91 12.00 -3.03 1.20
C ARG A 91 12.90 -4.06 0.50
N GLY A 92 13.51 -3.63 -0.60
CA GLY A 92 14.43 -4.45 -1.40
C GLY A 92 13.73 -5.48 -2.30
N PHE A 93 12.42 -5.35 -2.52
CA PHE A 93 11.67 -6.16 -3.49
C PHE A 93 11.31 -5.36 -4.74
N ASP A 94 11.62 -4.06 -4.81
CA ASP A 94 11.34 -3.25 -5.98
C ASP A 94 12.09 -3.79 -7.21
N ALA A 95 11.42 -3.77 -8.37
CA ALA A 95 11.94 -4.32 -9.62
C ALA A 95 13.24 -3.64 -10.12
N HIS A 96 13.58 -2.47 -9.58
CA HIS A 96 14.70 -1.63 -10.02
C HIS A 96 15.87 -1.56 -9.02
N THR A 97 15.73 -2.09 -7.80
CA THR A 97 16.78 -2.05 -6.77
C THR A 97 17.43 -3.42 -6.60
N VAL A 98 18.65 -3.57 -7.14
CA VAL A 98 19.55 -4.69 -6.82
C VAL A 98 20.24 -4.42 -5.47
N VAL A 99 19.47 -4.07 -4.45
CA VAL A 99 20.00 -3.89 -3.08
C VAL A 99 19.97 -5.26 -2.40
N GLN A 100 20.99 -5.56 -1.59
CA GLN A 100 20.95 -6.70 -0.67
C GLN A 100 19.65 -6.61 0.14
N SER A 101 18.79 -7.62 0.02
CA SER A 101 17.49 -7.62 0.69
C SER A 101 17.68 -7.35 2.18
N SER A 102 17.01 -6.32 2.72
CA SER A 102 17.04 -5.99 4.17
C SER A 102 16.33 -7.04 5.02
N TRP A 103 15.67 -7.99 4.38
CA TRP A 103 15.02 -9.12 5.02
C TRP A 103 16.05 -10.00 5.71
N ASP A 104 15.91 -10.11 7.02
CA ASP A 104 16.74 -10.96 7.84
C ASP A 104 16.53 -12.43 7.45
N THR A 105 17.49 -12.96 6.69
CA THR A 105 17.53 -14.36 6.29
C THR A 105 17.48 -15.31 7.49
N THR A 106 17.96 -14.88 8.66
CA THR A 106 17.89 -15.69 9.89
C THR A 106 16.48 -15.73 10.47
N ALA A 107 15.68 -14.66 10.33
CA ALA A 107 14.27 -14.65 10.71
C ALA A 107 13.43 -15.55 9.79
N LEU A 108 13.72 -15.53 8.48
CA LEU A 108 13.12 -16.45 7.51
C LEU A 108 13.43 -17.92 7.85
N ASP A 109 14.70 -18.24 8.13
CA ASP A 109 15.12 -19.59 8.52
C ASP A 109 14.61 -20.03 9.90
N ALA A 110 14.49 -19.10 10.85
CA ALA A 110 13.94 -19.42 12.16
C ALA A 110 12.48 -19.87 12.06
N ARG A 111 11.72 -19.33 11.10
CA ARG A 111 10.31 -19.69 10.89
C ARG A 111 10.16 -20.95 10.04
N VAL A 112 11.00 -21.11 9.02
CA VAL A 112 11.05 -22.30 8.18
C VAL A 112 12.51 -22.77 8.08
N PRO A 113 12.93 -23.73 8.94
CA PRO A 113 14.32 -24.19 8.96
C PRO A 113 14.79 -24.69 7.59
N GLY A 114 15.90 -24.12 7.10
CA GLY A 114 16.48 -24.46 5.79
C GLY A 114 15.79 -23.81 4.60
N PHE A 115 14.93 -22.81 4.83
CA PHE A 115 14.25 -22.07 3.78
C PHE A 115 15.23 -21.30 2.89
N THR A 116 16.24 -20.65 3.47
CA THR A 116 17.25 -19.93 2.70
C THR A 116 18.10 -20.90 1.87
N ASP A 117 18.55 -22.00 2.49
CA ASP A 117 19.39 -23.01 1.86
C ASP A 117 18.67 -23.81 0.76
N THR A 118 17.37 -24.03 0.90
CA THR A 118 16.59 -24.87 -0.03
C THR A 118 15.84 -24.04 -1.06
N ALA A 119 15.25 -22.92 -0.65
CA ALA A 119 14.43 -22.09 -1.52
C ALA A 119 15.29 -21.01 -2.20
N LEU A 120 16.07 -20.22 -1.45
CA LEU A 120 16.78 -19.07 -2.01
C LEU A 120 18.06 -19.46 -2.78
N ASN A 121 18.78 -20.49 -2.33
CA ASN A 121 20.01 -20.96 -3.02
C ASN A 121 19.74 -21.84 -4.26
N GLY A 122 18.55 -22.47 -4.36
CA GLY A 122 18.17 -23.30 -5.51
C GLY A 122 17.66 -22.51 -6.73
N GLY A 123 17.29 -21.23 -6.53
CA GLY A 123 17.01 -20.26 -7.59
C GLY A 123 15.74 -20.48 -8.43
N ARG A 124 14.94 -21.52 -8.16
CA ARG A 124 13.71 -21.84 -8.91
C ARG A 124 12.57 -22.26 -7.98
N PHE A 125 11.41 -21.60 -8.14
CA PHE A 125 10.29 -21.70 -7.20
C PHE A 125 9.01 -22.16 -7.89
N SER A 126 8.30 -23.10 -7.25
CA SER A 126 6.93 -23.46 -7.61
C SER A 126 5.92 -22.46 -7.01
N MET A 127 4.67 -22.51 -7.47
CA MET A 127 3.58 -21.70 -6.91
C MET A 127 3.36 -21.98 -5.41
N GLU A 128 3.49 -23.24 -4.99
CA GLU A 128 3.37 -23.63 -3.57
C GLU A 128 4.49 -23.01 -2.72
N ASN A 129 5.73 -23.04 -3.23
CA ASN A 129 6.85 -22.38 -2.56
C ASN A 129 6.62 -20.87 -2.48
N ALA A 130 6.04 -20.26 -3.52
CA ALA A 130 5.74 -18.84 -3.55
C ALA A 130 4.65 -18.44 -2.55
N ALA A 131 3.55 -19.19 -2.48
CA ALA A 131 2.51 -18.97 -1.49
C ALA A 131 3.05 -19.15 -0.06
N THR A 132 3.91 -20.15 0.15
CA THR A 132 4.58 -20.37 1.45
C THR A 132 5.51 -19.21 1.79
N TYR A 133 6.31 -18.73 0.82
CA TYR A 133 7.20 -17.59 1.01
C TYR A 133 6.44 -16.34 1.44
N ILE A 134 5.35 -16.02 0.75
CA ILE A 134 4.48 -14.90 1.09
C ILE A 134 3.86 -15.07 2.49
N ALA A 135 3.40 -16.28 2.83
CA ALA A 135 2.86 -16.56 4.16
C ALA A 135 3.89 -16.34 5.28
N VAL A 136 5.14 -16.75 5.05
CA VAL A 136 6.24 -16.52 6.00
C VAL A 136 6.54 -15.03 6.14
N LEU A 137 6.66 -14.30 5.03
CA LEU A 137 6.86 -12.84 5.06
C LEU A 137 5.74 -12.14 5.81
N GLN A 138 4.49 -12.52 5.56
CA GLN A 138 3.32 -11.94 6.22
C GLN A 138 3.38 -12.19 7.73
N GLN A 139 3.79 -13.38 8.17
CA GLN A 139 3.99 -13.65 9.59
C GLN A 139 5.09 -12.79 10.21
N ILE A 140 6.23 -12.62 9.52
CA ILE A 140 7.34 -11.78 10.01
C ILE A 140 6.88 -10.32 10.17
N ILE A 141 6.23 -9.76 9.14
CA ILE A 141 5.70 -8.39 9.14
C ILE A 141 4.72 -8.18 10.30
N LEU A 142 3.77 -9.10 10.45
CA LEU A 142 2.74 -9.00 11.48
C LEU A 142 3.28 -9.25 12.89
N ASP A 143 4.37 -10.02 13.02
CA ASP A 143 5.05 -10.24 14.29
C ASP A 143 5.96 -9.05 14.68
N GLU A 144 6.37 -8.17 13.73
CA GLU A 144 7.14 -6.94 14.03
C GLU A 144 6.39 -6.05 15.03
N GLY A 145 5.07 -5.93 14.90
CA GLY A 145 4.22 -5.19 15.84
C GLY A 145 4.28 -5.72 17.28
N ASN A 146 4.56 -7.01 17.48
CA ASN A 146 4.71 -7.60 18.82
C ASN A 146 5.96 -7.11 19.53
N THR A 147 7.02 -6.82 18.78
CA THR A 147 8.26 -6.27 19.38
C THR A 147 7.99 -4.91 20.03
N VAL A 148 7.12 -4.08 19.43
CA VAL A 148 6.70 -2.79 19.98
C VAL A 148 5.85 -2.98 21.24
N VAL A 149 4.98 -4.00 21.28
CA VAL A 149 4.23 -4.37 22.49
C VAL A 149 5.18 -4.67 23.65
N ASP A 150 6.19 -5.52 23.42
CA ASP A 150 7.15 -5.91 24.45
C ASP A 150 8.01 -4.73 24.93
N GLN A 151 8.45 -3.86 24.01
CA GLN A 151 9.19 -2.65 24.34
C GLN A 151 8.38 -1.70 25.23
N LEU A 152 7.10 -1.50 24.90
CA LEU A 152 6.19 -0.65 25.69
C LEU A 152 5.90 -1.24 27.06
N MET A 153 5.67 -2.56 27.13
CA MET A 153 5.47 -3.27 28.40
C MET A 153 6.65 -3.10 29.35
N ASN A 154 7.86 -3.26 28.83
CA ASN A 154 9.10 -3.05 29.58
C ASN A 154 9.23 -1.59 30.05
N ARG A 155 8.92 -0.61 29.18
CA ARG A 155 8.99 0.82 29.51
C ARG A 155 7.99 1.22 30.58
N TRP A 156 6.77 0.69 30.51
CA TRP A 156 5.70 0.96 31.48
C TRP A 156 5.95 0.26 32.82
N ARG A 157 7.01 -0.56 32.93
CA ARG A 157 7.36 -1.36 34.13
C ARG A 157 6.16 -2.19 34.62
N LYS A 158 5.30 -2.61 33.69
CA LYS A 158 4.07 -3.33 33.97
C LYS A 158 4.43 -4.81 34.17
N THR A 159 4.34 -5.28 35.40
CA THR A 159 4.50 -6.71 35.76
C THR A 159 3.19 -7.46 35.84
N ASP A 160 2.05 -6.75 35.87
CA ASP A 160 0.73 -7.38 35.86
C ASP A 160 0.48 -8.08 34.52
N SER A 161 -0.10 -9.27 34.57
CA SER A 161 -0.55 -10.00 33.38
C SER A 161 -1.77 -9.39 32.68
N SER A 162 -2.33 -8.29 33.21
CA SER A 162 -3.53 -7.65 32.66
C SER A 162 -3.62 -6.12 32.84
N PHE A 163 -4.50 -5.53 32.04
CA PHE A 163 -4.85 -4.12 31.94
C PHE A 163 -6.35 -3.94 32.17
N SER A 164 -6.75 -2.89 32.89
CA SER A 164 -8.14 -2.38 32.79
C SER A 164 -8.38 -1.75 31.43
N ALA A 165 -9.61 -1.77 30.91
CA ALA A 165 -9.92 -1.20 29.60
C ALA A 165 -9.35 0.21 29.32
N PRO A 166 -9.50 1.22 30.20
CA PRO A 166 -8.95 2.56 29.92
C PRO A 166 -7.42 2.58 29.79
N LYS A 167 -6.73 1.72 30.55
CA LYS A 167 -5.28 1.57 30.48
C LYS A 167 -4.85 0.83 29.22
N PHE A 168 -5.68 -0.10 28.76
CA PHE A 168 -5.42 -0.86 27.55
C PHE A 168 -5.63 -0.01 26.29
N GLU A 169 -6.67 0.84 26.27
CA GLU A 169 -6.87 1.82 25.19
C GLU A 169 -5.67 2.78 25.10
N SER A 170 -5.26 3.38 26.22
CA SER A 170 -4.06 4.24 26.24
C SER A 170 -2.77 3.51 25.84
N PHE A 171 -2.67 2.22 26.13
CA PHE A 171 -1.57 1.37 25.67
C PHE A 171 -1.61 1.20 24.15
N LEU A 172 -2.77 0.93 23.56
CA LEU A 172 -2.92 0.81 22.10
C LEU A 172 -2.67 2.14 21.39
N ASP A 173 -3.14 3.25 21.93
CA ASP A 173 -2.85 4.59 21.40
C ASP A 173 -1.33 4.82 21.36
N SER A 174 -0.62 4.51 22.45
CA SER A 174 0.84 4.58 22.50
C SER A 174 1.52 3.63 21.53
N TRP A 175 0.98 2.42 21.36
CA TRP A 175 1.51 1.41 20.46
C TRP A 175 1.40 1.85 18.99
N VAL A 176 0.25 2.37 18.56
CA VAL A 176 0.04 2.83 17.18
C VAL A 176 1.07 3.89 16.82
N LEU A 177 1.33 4.85 17.71
CA LEU A 177 2.31 5.92 17.44
C LEU A 177 3.75 5.40 17.35
N HIS A 178 4.15 4.46 18.21
CA HIS A 178 5.47 3.82 18.12
C HIS A 178 5.61 2.97 16.86
N TRP A 179 4.56 2.27 16.47
CA TRP A 179 4.58 1.42 15.29
C TRP A 179 4.63 2.24 14.00
N ILE A 180 3.83 3.30 13.88
CA ILE A 180 3.85 4.22 12.73
C ILE A 180 5.20 4.94 12.63
N GLY A 181 5.64 5.53 13.74
CA GLY A 181 6.84 6.35 13.75
C GLY A 181 8.15 5.57 13.73
N GLY A 182 8.14 4.30 14.14
CA GLY A 182 9.35 3.49 14.23
C GLY A 182 10.46 4.23 14.99
N GLU A 183 11.63 4.38 14.37
CA GLU A 183 12.77 5.12 14.93
C GLU A 183 12.54 6.64 15.03
N SER A 184 11.60 7.18 14.27
CA SER A 184 11.26 8.60 14.27
C SER A 184 10.40 9.00 15.48
N TYR A 185 9.77 8.07 16.21
CA TYR A 185 8.96 8.41 17.38
C TYR A 185 9.69 8.12 18.69
N ASP A 186 9.87 9.15 19.53
CA ASP A 186 10.59 9.03 20.81
C ASP A 186 9.69 8.70 22.02
N GLY A 187 8.39 8.51 21.78
CA GLY A 187 7.37 8.33 22.81
C GLY A 187 6.66 9.62 23.20
N THR A 188 7.06 10.77 22.65
CA THR A 188 6.40 12.06 22.86
C THR A 188 6.06 12.77 21.55
N CYS A 189 6.96 12.78 20.56
CA CYS A 189 6.74 13.42 19.27
C CYS A 189 7.48 12.72 18.13
N PHE A 190 7.13 13.06 16.88
CA PHE A 190 7.83 12.57 15.69
C PHE A 190 9.02 13.46 15.35
N ARG A 191 10.16 12.83 15.04
CA ARG A 191 11.45 13.45 14.70
C ARG A 191 11.87 13.07 13.28
N THR A 192 12.47 14.03 12.56
CA THR A 192 13.01 13.76 11.22
C THR A 192 14.20 12.79 11.30
N GLN A 193 14.13 11.68 10.56
CA GLN A 193 15.19 10.68 10.52
C GLN A 193 16.49 11.32 9.99
N GLY A 194 17.60 11.11 10.69
CA GLY A 194 18.92 11.66 10.31
C GLY A 194 19.15 13.15 10.61
N SER A 195 18.17 13.86 11.16
CA SER A 195 18.32 15.26 11.57
C SER A 195 18.91 15.39 12.98
N GLN A 196 19.92 16.24 13.15
CA GLN A 196 20.38 16.66 14.49
C GLN A 196 19.40 17.62 15.18
N ASN A 197 18.41 18.16 14.45
CA ASN A 197 17.38 19.02 15.01
C ASN A 197 16.24 18.21 15.63
N HIS A 198 15.82 18.63 16.83
CA HIS A 198 14.70 18.06 17.59
C HIS A 198 13.35 18.68 17.17
N LEU A 199 13.13 18.85 15.85
CA LEU A 199 11.84 19.35 15.38
C LEU A 199 10.78 18.28 15.65
N CYS A 200 9.85 18.61 16.53
CA CYS A 200 8.66 17.81 16.83
C CYS A 200 7.56 18.17 15.83
N PHE A 201 6.96 17.16 15.22
CA PHE A 201 5.78 17.32 14.38
C PHE A 201 4.58 16.65 15.06
N GLU A 202 3.41 17.28 14.96
CA GLU A 202 2.14 16.70 15.38
C GLU A 202 1.72 15.62 14.39
N ILE A 203 0.99 14.62 14.89
CA ILE A 203 0.47 13.54 14.06
C ILE A 203 -0.78 14.06 13.34
N PRO A 204 -0.79 14.09 12.01
CA PRO A 204 -2.03 14.31 11.27
C PRO A 204 -3.02 13.19 11.62
N HIS A 205 -4.28 13.54 11.86
CA HIS A 205 -5.37 12.57 12.10
C HIS A 205 -5.22 11.68 13.35
N GLU A 206 -4.64 12.20 14.44
CA GLU A 206 -4.49 11.44 15.70
C GLU A 206 -5.82 10.88 16.23
N ASP A 207 -6.89 11.67 16.19
CA ASP A 207 -8.21 11.25 16.67
C ASP A 207 -8.77 10.07 15.86
N GLU A 208 -8.59 10.10 14.54
CA GLU A 208 -9.01 9.06 13.62
C GLU A 208 -8.16 7.78 13.80
N LEU A 209 -6.85 7.91 14.04
CA LEU A 209 -5.97 6.80 14.37
C LEU A 209 -6.38 6.10 15.68
N GLN A 210 -6.71 6.88 16.71
CA GLN A 210 -7.23 6.33 17.97
C GLN A 210 -8.61 5.68 17.77
N ALA A 211 -9.45 6.25 16.90
CA ALA A 211 -10.75 5.66 16.56
C ALA A 211 -10.61 4.28 15.89
N LEU A 212 -9.62 4.10 15.01
CA LEU A 212 -9.29 2.79 14.42
C LEU A 212 -8.93 1.77 15.51
N ALA A 213 -8.02 2.12 16.43
CA ALA A 213 -7.63 1.23 17.52
C ALA A 213 -8.83 0.81 18.38
N ARG A 214 -9.71 1.77 18.72
CA ARG A 214 -10.95 1.50 19.48
C ARG A 214 -11.92 0.61 18.72
N ALA A 215 -12.09 0.81 17.42
CA ALA A 215 -12.94 -0.03 16.58
C ALA A 215 -12.46 -1.50 16.59
N GLN A 216 -11.14 -1.72 16.52
CA GLN A 216 -10.56 -3.08 16.59
C GLN A 216 -10.81 -3.75 17.95
N VAL A 217 -10.75 -2.99 19.05
CA VAL A 217 -11.11 -3.49 20.39
C VAL A 217 -12.58 -3.90 20.46
N ASP A 218 -13.48 -3.09 19.93
CA ASP A 218 -14.92 -3.39 19.94
C ASP A 218 -15.24 -4.60 19.05
N ALA A 219 -14.60 -4.74 17.88
CA ALA A 219 -14.71 -5.91 17.01
C ALA A 219 -14.19 -7.20 17.68
N TYR A 220 -13.06 -7.11 18.37
CA TYR A 220 -12.51 -8.23 19.13
C TYR A 220 -13.44 -8.71 20.24
N GLU A 221 -14.01 -7.78 21.02
CA GLU A 221 -14.98 -8.13 22.06
C GLU A 221 -16.25 -8.77 21.48
N PHE A 222 -16.70 -8.29 20.32
CA PHE A 222 -17.82 -8.91 19.61
C PHE A 222 -17.49 -10.36 19.22
N SER A 223 -16.31 -10.62 18.64
CA SER A 223 -15.88 -11.96 18.23
C SER A 223 -15.82 -12.96 19.38
N LYS A 224 -15.39 -12.53 20.57
CA LYS A 224 -15.30 -13.39 21.77
C LYS A 224 -16.66 -13.78 22.34
N ARG A 225 -17.69 -12.96 22.15
CA ARG A 225 -18.95 -13.07 22.90
C ARG A 225 -20.16 -13.40 22.04
N GLY A 226 -20.13 -13.08 20.74
CA GLY A 226 -21.25 -13.29 19.83
C GLY A 226 -22.50 -12.41 20.10
N GLU A 227 -22.42 -11.42 20.99
CA GLU A 227 -23.52 -10.48 21.29
C GLU A 227 -23.04 -9.05 21.56
N LEU A 228 -23.77 -8.05 21.03
CA LEU A 228 -23.57 -6.61 21.27
C LEU A 228 -24.27 -6.10 22.55
N ARG A 229 -24.14 -6.78 23.69
CA ARG A 229 -24.79 -6.29 24.92
C ARG A 229 -24.02 -5.10 25.52
N PRO A 230 -24.70 -4.01 25.94
CA PRO A 230 -24.06 -2.91 26.66
C PRO A 230 -23.64 -3.39 28.05
N TRP A 231 -22.38 -3.79 28.19
CA TRP A 231 -21.75 -4.03 29.49
C TRP A 231 -20.90 -2.82 29.88
N SER A 232 -20.70 -2.60 31.18
CA SER A 232 -19.82 -1.55 31.68
C SER A 232 -18.39 -1.75 31.17
N ARG A 233 -17.98 -0.96 30.15
CA ARG A 233 -16.62 -0.92 29.58
C ARG A 233 -15.54 -0.89 30.67
N MET A 234 -15.85 -0.27 31.82
CA MET A 234 -14.98 -0.11 32.98
C MET A 234 -14.59 -1.40 33.73
N THR A 235 -15.30 -2.51 33.52
CA THR A 235 -14.98 -3.80 34.19
C THR A 235 -14.18 -4.76 33.33
N ARG A 236 -13.89 -4.39 32.07
CA ARG A 236 -13.13 -5.25 31.15
C ARG A 236 -11.65 -5.24 31.51
N THR A 237 -11.04 -6.42 31.39
CA THR A 237 -9.60 -6.59 31.50
C THR A 237 -9.03 -7.29 30.29
N TYR A 238 -7.87 -6.84 29.85
CA TYR A 238 -7.14 -7.37 28.72
C TYR A 238 -5.78 -7.88 29.18
N THR A 239 -5.27 -8.92 28.56
CA THR A 239 -3.95 -9.51 28.83
C THR A 239 -2.93 -9.02 27.81
N VAL A 240 -1.65 -9.30 28.05
CA VAL A 240 -0.59 -9.07 27.05
C VAL A 240 -0.84 -9.89 25.77
N SER A 241 -1.38 -11.10 25.91
CA SER A 241 -1.78 -11.91 24.74
C SER A 241 -2.89 -11.24 23.94
N ASP A 242 -3.86 -10.60 24.60
CA ASP A 242 -4.91 -9.85 23.91
C ASP A 242 -4.29 -8.63 23.17
N ALA A 243 -3.26 -8.00 23.75
CA ALA A 243 -2.51 -6.93 23.08
C ALA A 243 -1.90 -7.41 21.76
N HIS A 244 -1.14 -8.51 21.75
CA HIS A 244 -0.54 -9.07 20.53
C HIS A 244 -1.58 -9.37 19.43
N VAL A 245 -2.73 -9.92 19.81
CA VAL A 245 -3.81 -10.22 18.86
C VAL A 245 -4.37 -8.93 18.24
N LEU A 246 -4.62 -7.92 19.08
CA LEU A 246 -5.22 -6.65 18.63
C LEU A 246 -4.25 -5.80 17.81
N THR A 247 -2.98 -5.74 18.19
CA THR A 247 -1.96 -5.01 17.43
C THR A 247 -1.74 -5.60 16.04
N ARG A 248 -1.78 -6.94 15.94
CA ARG A 248 -1.79 -7.64 14.64
C ARG A 248 -3.02 -7.28 13.82
N SER A 249 -4.20 -7.21 14.45
CA SER A 249 -5.44 -6.81 13.77
C SER A 249 -5.36 -5.36 13.27
N ILE A 250 -4.86 -4.42 14.08
CA ILE A 250 -4.68 -3.03 13.67
C ILE A 250 -3.72 -2.95 12.49
N ALA A 251 -2.56 -3.61 12.55
CA ALA A 251 -1.58 -3.59 11.47
C ALA A 251 -2.13 -4.13 10.14
N LYS A 252 -2.98 -5.18 10.18
CA LYS A 252 -3.65 -5.72 8.97
C LYS A 252 -4.59 -4.71 8.31
N HIS A 253 -5.34 -3.94 9.10
CA HIS A 253 -6.41 -3.06 8.58
C HIS A 253 -5.98 -1.60 8.43
N PHE A 254 -4.78 -1.24 8.89
CA PHE A 254 -4.28 0.13 8.88
C PHE A 254 -4.23 0.73 7.48
N ALA A 255 -3.86 -0.08 6.49
CA ALA A 255 -3.77 0.32 5.10
C ALA A 255 -5.08 0.88 4.54
N SER A 256 -6.20 0.24 4.83
CA SER A 256 -7.53 0.66 4.39
C SER A 256 -7.99 1.95 5.09
N PHE A 257 -7.52 2.18 6.31
CA PHE A 257 -7.73 3.44 7.01
C PHE A 257 -6.99 4.58 6.30
N TYR A 258 -5.68 4.39 6.04
CA TYR A 258 -4.83 5.42 5.41
C TYR A 258 -5.21 5.72 3.95
N GLU A 259 -5.88 4.79 3.27
CA GLU A 259 -6.37 4.99 1.90
C GLU A 259 -7.26 6.23 1.74
N THR A 260 -7.96 6.66 2.79
CA THR A 260 -8.80 7.88 2.74
C THR A 260 -7.99 9.13 2.49
N ASP A 261 -6.88 9.33 3.22
CA ASP A 261 -6.00 10.48 3.06
C ASP A 261 -5.35 10.48 1.66
N CYS A 262 -4.96 9.29 1.20
CA CYS A 262 -4.41 9.10 -0.13
C CYS A 262 -5.39 9.46 -1.25
N ARG A 263 -6.68 9.15 -1.06
CA ARG A 263 -7.74 9.49 -2.02
C ARG A 263 -8.01 11.00 -2.04
N GLU A 264 -8.02 11.66 -0.89
CA GLU A 264 -8.19 13.12 -0.82
C GLU A 264 -7.03 13.85 -1.52
N MET A 265 -5.79 13.43 -1.23
CA MET A 265 -4.60 13.95 -1.90
C MET A 265 -4.66 13.72 -3.41
N ARG A 266 -5.04 12.51 -3.83
CA ARG A 266 -5.22 12.17 -5.25
C ARG A 266 -6.25 13.10 -5.91
N ASN A 267 -7.44 13.23 -5.33
CA ASN A 267 -8.52 14.03 -5.90
C ASN A 267 -8.10 15.50 -6.03
N THR A 268 -7.39 16.05 -5.03
CA THR A 268 -6.82 17.41 -5.09
C THR A 268 -5.88 17.60 -6.29
N LEU A 269 -5.00 16.62 -6.56
CA LEU A 269 -4.08 16.67 -7.70
C LEU A 269 -4.82 16.55 -9.04
N ILE A 270 -5.85 15.72 -9.08
CA ILE A 270 -6.72 15.50 -10.25
C ILE A 270 -7.48 16.77 -10.62
N GLU A 271 -8.09 17.45 -9.66
CA GLU A 271 -8.80 18.72 -9.89
C GLU A 271 -7.89 19.80 -10.49
N MET A 272 -6.58 19.68 -10.28
CA MET A 272 -5.60 20.57 -10.86
C MET A 272 -5.18 20.21 -12.29
N ASP A 273 -5.45 18.99 -12.76
CA ASP A 273 -5.15 18.53 -14.11
C ASP A 273 -6.33 18.80 -15.06
N PHE A 274 -6.57 20.07 -15.35
CA PHE A 274 -7.68 20.51 -16.20
C PHE A 274 -7.64 19.95 -17.64
N MET A 275 -6.50 19.42 -18.08
CA MET A 275 -6.33 18.80 -19.39
C MET A 275 -6.36 17.28 -19.34
N ASN A 276 -6.54 16.70 -18.15
CA ASN A 276 -6.58 15.26 -17.87
C ASN A 276 -5.32 14.50 -18.36
N THR A 277 -4.16 15.16 -18.35
CA THR A 277 -2.90 14.60 -18.87
C THR A 277 -2.17 13.65 -17.91
N GLY A 278 -2.69 13.47 -16.70
CA GLY A 278 -2.02 12.85 -15.56
C GLY A 278 -0.89 13.70 -15.00
N ARG A 279 -0.82 14.99 -15.35
CA ARG A 279 0.30 15.89 -15.05
C ARG A 279 -0.18 17.28 -14.65
N ILE A 280 0.54 17.90 -13.71
CA ILE A 280 0.29 19.29 -13.32
C ILE A 280 1.59 20.10 -13.32
N PRO A 281 1.55 21.40 -13.67
CA PRO A 281 2.73 22.25 -13.56
C PRO A 281 3.26 22.29 -12.13
N LEU A 282 4.58 22.20 -11.94
CA LEU A 282 5.21 22.18 -10.62
C LEU A 282 4.88 23.43 -9.80
N THR A 283 4.77 24.59 -10.45
CA THR A 283 4.33 25.83 -9.78
C THR A 283 2.90 25.72 -9.25
N LYS A 284 1.99 25.04 -9.97
CA LYS A 284 0.61 24.81 -9.53
C LYS A 284 0.57 23.85 -8.34
N PHE A 285 1.37 22.78 -8.39
CA PHE A 285 1.53 21.82 -7.30
C PHE A 285 1.88 22.52 -5.98
N TYR A 286 2.96 23.33 -5.95
CA TYR A 286 3.36 24.05 -4.73
C TYR A 286 2.37 25.15 -4.28
N ASN A 287 1.57 25.71 -5.19
CA ASN A 287 0.60 26.76 -4.86
C ASN A 287 -0.76 26.23 -4.38
N SER A 288 -0.98 24.92 -4.41
CA SER A 288 -2.32 24.35 -4.22
C SER A 288 -2.70 24.13 -2.76
N HIS A 289 -1.82 23.52 -1.97
CA HIS A 289 -2.04 23.19 -0.56
C HIS A 289 -0.75 23.21 0.23
N GLY A 290 -0.87 23.47 1.54
CA GLY A 290 0.28 23.57 2.45
C GLY A 290 1.00 22.25 2.75
N TYR A 291 0.48 21.11 2.25
CA TYR A 291 1.05 19.79 2.48
C TYR A 291 2.08 19.38 1.41
N PHE A 292 2.15 20.07 0.28
CA PHE A 292 3.07 19.78 -0.82
C PHE A 292 4.34 20.61 -0.68
N GLY A 293 5.32 20.07 0.05
CA GLY A 293 6.50 20.82 0.51
C GLY A 293 7.85 20.20 0.13
N GLU A 294 7.85 19.07 -0.57
CA GLU A 294 9.06 18.41 -1.03
C GLU A 294 9.88 19.30 -1.95
N THR A 295 11.21 19.24 -1.83
CA THR A 295 12.11 20.01 -2.71
C THR A 295 12.06 19.46 -4.14
N GLU A 296 12.28 20.31 -5.14
CA GLU A 296 12.32 19.90 -6.54
C GLU A 296 13.39 18.82 -6.79
N GLU A 297 14.56 18.94 -6.17
CA GLU A 297 15.63 17.94 -6.28
C GLU A 297 15.17 16.56 -5.80
N TYR A 298 14.46 16.51 -4.67
CA TYR A 298 13.93 15.27 -4.12
C TYR A 298 12.84 14.67 -5.01
N LEU A 299 11.91 15.48 -5.51
CA LEU A 299 10.87 15.03 -6.45
C LEU A 299 11.47 14.50 -7.75
N ARG A 300 12.55 15.12 -8.24
CA ARG A 300 13.30 14.63 -9.40
C ARG A 300 13.91 13.25 -9.13
N ASP A 301 14.56 13.09 -7.98
CA ASP A 301 15.23 11.83 -7.62
C ASP A 301 14.22 10.68 -7.45
N LEU A 302 12.99 10.99 -7.08
CA LEU A 302 11.86 10.05 -7.03
C LEU A 302 11.20 9.78 -8.39
N GLY A 303 11.66 10.42 -9.47
CA GLY A 303 11.06 10.26 -10.81
C GLY A 303 9.68 10.88 -10.94
N VAL A 304 9.31 11.80 -10.05
CA VAL A 304 8.00 12.48 -10.06
C VAL A 304 7.92 13.56 -11.14
N LEU A 305 9.05 14.13 -11.55
CA LEU A 305 9.10 15.29 -12.45
C LEU A 305 9.32 14.92 -13.91
N ASP A 306 8.48 15.49 -14.78
CA ASP A 306 8.58 15.46 -16.24
C ASP A 306 9.05 16.83 -16.76
N TYR A 307 10.20 16.84 -17.41
CA TYR A 307 10.79 18.03 -18.04
C TYR A 307 10.55 18.08 -19.56
N ALA A 308 10.01 17.04 -20.17
CA ALA A 308 9.79 16.94 -21.62
C ALA A 308 8.49 17.64 -22.05
N THR A 309 7.48 17.66 -21.18
CA THR A 309 6.16 18.24 -21.46
C THR A 309 6.22 19.76 -21.72
N SER A 310 7.15 20.48 -21.08
CA SER A 310 7.27 21.93 -21.25
C SER A 310 8.71 22.41 -21.06
N ALA A 311 9.17 23.29 -21.95
CA ALA A 311 10.46 23.96 -21.81
C ALA A 311 10.46 25.05 -20.73
N ARG A 312 9.30 25.41 -20.16
CA ARG A 312 9.17 26.53 -19.20
C ARG A 312 9.24 26.08 -17.75
N GLU A 313 8.69 24.92 -17.43
CA GLU A 313 8.66 24.39 -16.07
C GLU A 313 8.47 22.86 -16.08
N ALA A 314 8.98 22.21 -15.04
CA ALA A 314 8.73 20.80 -14.78
C ALA A 314 7.24 20.55 -14.48
N HIS A 315 6.77 19.37 -14.80
CA HIS A 315 5.42 18.92 -14.47
C HIS A 315 5.51 17.74 -13.51
N VAL A 316 4.66 17.73 -12.49
CA VAL A 316 4.49 16.59 -11.58
C VAL A 316 3.65 15.54 -12.30
N ILE A 317 4.20 14.33 -12.43
CA ILE A 317 3.48 13.14 -12.88
C ILE A 317 2.67 12.64 -11.68
N ILE A 318 1.35 12.89 -11.67
CA ILE A 318 0.46 12.60 -10.55
C ILE A 318 0.58 11.16 -10.04
N PRO A 319 0.50 10.10 -10.88
CA PRO A 319 0.61 8.73 -10.39
C PRO A 319 1.97 8.44 -9.75
N ASN A 320 3.06 9.04 -10.24
CA ASN A 320 4.39 8.87 -9.64
C ASN A 320 4.47 9.58 -8.28
N TYR A 321 3.85 10.75 -8.14
CA TYR A 321 3.80 11.46 -6.86
C TYR A 321 2.99 10.68 -5.83
N ILE A 322 1.76 10.24 -6.13
CA ILE A 322 0.94 9.46 -5.19
C ILE A 322 1.67 8.20 -4.74
N GLN A 323 2.42 7.57 -5.64
CA GLN A 323 3.21 6.37 -5.38
C GLN A 323 4.62 6.65 -4.83
N ALA A 324 4.96 7.90 -4.54
CA ALA A 324 6.27 8.27 -4.03
C ALA A 324 6.49 7.81 -2.58
N ALA A 325 7.75 7.58 -2.21
CA ALA A 325 8.12 7.19 -0.86
C ALA A 325 7.79 8.27 0.20
N SER A 326 7.60 9.53 -0.18
CA SER A 326 7.12 10.58 0.73
C SER A 326 5.66 10.40 1.16
N ASN A 327 4.89 9.59 0.43
CA ASN A 327 3.49 9.28 0.71
C ASN A 327 3.34 7.91 1.40
N CYS A 328 4.36 7.52 2.18
CA CYS A 328 4.35 6.35 3.05
C CYS A 328 4.26 6.78 4.51
N ILE A 329 3.19 6.36 5.19
CA ILE A 329 2.90 6.74 6.58
C ILE A 329 3.62 5.86 7.59
N VAL A 330 3.77 4.57 7.30
CA VAL A 330 4.55 3.64 8.14
C VAL A 330 5.84 3.30 7.41
N SER A 331 6.94 3.37 8.12
CA SER A 331 8.28 3.07 7.59
C SER A 331 9.05 2.24 8.60
N THR A 332 9.09 0.93 8.38
CA THR A 332 9.87 0.00 9.21
C THR A 332 11.18 -0.40 8.53
N SER A 333 11.98 -1.24 9.17
CA SER A 333 13.20 -1.78 8.56
C SER A 333 12.92 -2.74 7.40
N GLN A 334 11.70 -3.29 7.31
CA GLN A 334 11.32 -4.34 6.37
C GLN A 334 10.30 -3.88 5.33
N TYR A 335 9.37 -2.99 5.69
CA TYR A 335 8.30 -2.59 4.80
C TYR A 335 7.89 -1.12 4.99
N HIS A 336 7.11 -0.63 4.04
CA HIS A 336 6.41 0.63 4.12
C HIS A 336 4.92 0.42 3.92
N ILE A 337 4.07 1.19 4.61
CA ILE A 337 2.65 1.34 4.25
C ILE A 337 2.50 2.66 3.53
N CYS A 338 2.05 2.61 2.28
CA CYS A 338 1.99 3.76 1.39
C CYS A 338 0.59 3.91 0.80
N CYS A 339 0.39 4.99 0.04
CA CYS A 339 -0.81 5.10 -0.77
C CYS A 339 -0.96 3.92 -1.74
N PRO A 340 -2.21 3.45 -1.97
CA PRO A 340 -2.47 2.31 -2.85
C PRO A 340 -2.00 2.60 -4.28
N ASN A 341 -1.55 1.55 -4.96
CA ASN A 341 -1.29 1.64 -6.39
C ASN A 341 -2.61 1.56 -7.16
N TYR A 342 -3.20 2.70 -7.47
CA TYR A 342 -4.44 2.76 -8.25
C TYR A 342 -4.30 2.22 -9.69
N CYS A 343 -3.08 2.01 -10.20
CA CYS A 343 -2.87 1.39 -11.51
C CYS A 343 -2.98 -0.14 -11.49
N GLU A 344 -3.12 -0.73 -10.31
CA GLU A 344 -3.12 -2.18 -10.12
C GLU A 344 -4.29 -2.87 -10.83
N GLY A 345 -5.49 -2.28 -10.81
CA GLY A 345 -6.66 -2.80 -11.53
C GLY A 345 -6.43 -2.84 -13.05
N ILE A 346 -5.89 -1.76 -13.61
CA ILE A 346 -5.52 -1.68 -15.03
C ILE A 346 -4.49 -2.77 -15.36
N LEU A 347 -3.47 -2.92 -14.52
CA LEU A 347 -2.43 -3.92 -14.73
C LEU A 347 -3.00 -5.35 -14.69
N GLN A 348 -3.93 -5.63 -13.77
CA GLN A 348 -4.63 -6.91 -13.72
C GLN A 348 -5.47 -7.18 -14.98
N GLU A 349 -6.17 -6.18 -15.52
CA GLU A 349 -6.95 -6.35 -16.76
C GLU A 349 -6.03 -6.61 -17.96
N VAL A 350 -4.87 -5.92 -18.03
CA VAL A 350 -3.83 -6.17 -19.05
C VAL A 350 -3.34 -7.61 -18.94
N GLU A 351 -2.93 -8.00 -17.73
CA GLU A 351 -2.40 -9.33 -17.42
C GLU A 351 -3.42 -10.43 -17.74
N HIS A 352 -4.68 -10.22 -17.34
CA HIS A 352 -5.76 -11.16 -17.60
C HIS A 352 -6.05 -11.32 -19.10
N SER A 353 -6.06 -10.22 -19.84
CA SER A 353 -6.39 -10.22 -21.27
C SER A 353 -5.26 -10.81 -22.12
N ILE A 354 -4.01 -10.51 -21.76
CA ILE A 354 -2.83 -10.98 -22.49
C ILE A 354 -2.49 -12.42 -22.10
N GLY A 355 -2.51 -12.75 -20.81
CA GLY A 355 -2.29 -14.11 -20.32
C GLY A 355 -0.87 -14.65 -20.49
N THR A 356 0.09 -13.81 -20.87
CA THR A 356 1.49 -14.19 -21.11
C THR A 356 2.46 -13.17 -20.51
N SER A 357 3.70 -13.60 -20.28
CA SER A 357 4.76 -12.75 -19.70
C SER A 357 5.40 -11.78 -20.69
N GLU A 358 5.13 -11.96 -21.98
CA GLU A 358 5.59 -11.10 -23.05
C GLU A 358 4.41 -10.78 -23.96
N ALA A 359 4.35 -9.54 -24.43
CA ALA A 359 3.34 -9.06 -25.37
C ALA A 359 3.95 -8.01 -26.29
N THR A 360 3.43 -7.92 -27.51
CA THR A 360 3.82 -6.84 -28.43
C THR A 360 3.14 -5.53 -28.05
N ALA A 361 3.68 -4.41 -28.54
CA ALA A 361 3.06 -3.11 -28.32
C ALA A 361 1.63 -3.06 -28.88
N GLU A 362 1.38 -3.72 -30.02
CA GLU A 362 0.06 -3.79 -30.66
C GLU A 362 -0.94 -4.60 -29.83
N GLU A 363 -0.52 -5.71 -29.22
CA GLU A 363 -1.37 -6.50 -28.32
C GLU A 363 -1.76 -5.67 -27.09
N ILE A 364 -0.79 -5.04 -26.43
CA ILE A 364 -1.04 -4.17 -25.29
C ILE A 364 -1.97 -3.02 -25.69
N LEU A 365 -1.72 -2.35 -26.82
CA LEU A 365 -2.58 -1.26 -27.31
C LEU A 365 -3.99 -1.73 -27.64
N SER A 366 -4.15 -2.96 -28.13
CA SER A 366 -5.48 -3.52 -28.42
C SER A 366 -6.28 -3.82 -27.15
N VAL A 367 -5.62 -4.24 -26.08
CA VAL A 367 -6.27 -4.44 -24.78
C VAL A 367 -6.57 -3.08 -24.18
N VAL A 368 -5.54 -2.24 -23.95
CA VAL A 368 -5.69 -0.91 -23.32
C VAL A 368 -6.64 -0.01 -24.09
N GLY A 369 -6.68 -0.11 -25.42
CA GLY A 369 -7.61 0.62 -26.27
C GLY A 369 -9.06 0.12 -26.20
N ASN A 370 -9.31 -1.08 -25.67
CA ASN A 370 -10.65 -1.65 -25.46
C ASN A 370 -11.03 -1.73 -23.98
N MET A 371 -10.09 -1.45 -23.07
CA MET A 371 -10.35 -1.39 -21.63
C MET A 371 -11.50 -0.42 -21.39
N THR A 372 -12.56 -0.98 -20.84
CA THR A 372 -13.81 -0.27 -20.55
C THR A 372 -14.17 -0.31 -19.07
N GLU A 373 -13.35 -0.93 -18.21
CA GLU A 373 -13.79 -1.27 -16.85
C GLU A 373 -14.33 -0.05 -16.09
N SER A 374 -15.59 -0.02 -15.64
CA SER A 374 -16.33 -0.99 -14.82
C SER A 374 -15.81 -1.14 -13.39
N SER A 375 -15.66 -0.02 -12.69
CA SER A 375 -16.28 0.11 -11.37
C SER A 375 -17.68 0.74 -11.56
N SER A 376 -18.60 -0.07 -12.07
CA SER A 376 -20.01 0.32 -12.16
C SER A 376 -20.53 0.67 -10.77
N LEU A 377 -20.92 1.93 -10.55
CA LEU A 377 -22.30 2.29 -10.23
C LEU A 377 -22.58 3.67 -10.85
N ASP A 378 -23.51 3.65 -11.81
CA ASP A 378 -24.21 4.76 -12.49
C ASP A 378 -23.54 5.45 -13.70
N GLU A 379 -23.99 5.00 -14.90
CA GLU A 379 -24.14 5.64 -16.24
C GLU A 379 -23.05 6.61 -16.78
N GLU A 380 -22.54 6.57 -18.03
CA GLU A 380 -23.08 6.16 -19.33
C GLU A 380 -21.90 5.85 -20.29
N ARG A 381 -22.06 4.84 -21.14
CA ARG A 381 -21.02 4.09 -21.85
C ARG A 381 -20.57 4.75 -23.15
N ASN A 382 -19.29 5.08 -23.32
CA ASN A 382 -18.70 5.39 -24.65
C ASN A 382 -17.45 4.52 -24.93
N PRO A 383 -17.41 3.77 -26.06
CA PRO A 383 -16.24 3.02 -26.47
C PRO A 383 -15.08 3.93 -26.89
N VAL A 384 -13.85 3.51 -26.60
CA VAL A 384 -12.58 4.16 -26.95
C VAL A 384 -12.25 4.08 -28.47
N ASP A 385 -13.14 3.49 -29.27
CA ASP A 385 -13.00 3.23 -30.73
C ASP A 385 -12.68 4.47 -31.61
N GLY A 386 -12.86 5.69 -31.10
CA GLY A 386 -12.53 6.91 -31.83
C GLY A 386 -11.02 7.18 -32.01
N ALA A 387 -10.15 6.52 -31.22
CA ALA A 387 -8.71 6.80 -31.17
C ALA A 387 -7.85 5.91 -32.10
N LEU A 388 -8.43 4.86 -32.70
CA LEU A 388 -7.68 3.88 -33.50
C LEU A 388 -7.86 4.03 -35.01
N SER A 389 -8.67 4.99 -35.47
CA SER A 389 -8.68 5.38 -36.89
C SER A 389 -7.93 6.69 -37.08
N LEU A 390 -6.63 6.63 -37.41
CA LEU A 390 -5.93 7.53 -38.32
C LEU A 390 -4.51 6.98 -38.51
N ARG A 391 -4.23 6.63 -39.77
CA ARG A 391 -3.08 5.87 -40.32
C ARG A 391 -1.70 6.17 -39.77
#